data_AF-A0A6H1ZCV6-F1
#
_entry.id   AF-A0A6H1ZCV6-F1
#
_cell.length_a   1.000
_cell.length_b   1.000
_cell.length_c   1.000
_cell.angle_alpha   90.00
_cell.angle_beta   90.00
_cell.angle_gamma   90.00
#
_symmetry.space_group_name_H-M   'P 1'
#
loop_
_entity.id
_entity.type
_entity.pdbx_description
1 polymer ?
#
loop_
_entity_poly.entity_id
_entity_poly.type
_entity_poly.pdbx_seq_one_letter_code
_entity_poly.pdbx_strand_id
1 'polypeptide(L)'
;MEKIIYRTDKGISIVNPTGEFPIEDVIQKSVPKDTDYWIVDEKDIPKDRSFRDAWEWDGAKIKIDNVKKQVILDKKAEKDAKLNAKQEAIDSIDSATTIPELIAIVKKVISVI
;
A
#
# COMPACT_ATOMS: atom_id res chain seq x y z
N MET A 1 -13.15 3.60 -21.44
CA MET A 1 -12.34 4.83 -21.65
C MET A 1 -10.90 4.40 -21.55
N GLU A 2 -10.05 4.86 -22.46
CA GLU A 2 -8.64 4.44 -22.49
C GLU A 2 -7.88 5.03 -21.30
N LYS A 3 -7.02 4.21 -20.71
CA LYS A 3 -6.12 4.55 -19.63
C LYS A 3 -4.72 4.17 -20.04
N ILE A 4 -3.73 4.93 -19.58
CA ILE A 4 -2.32 4.58 -19.77
C ILE A 4 -1.84 3.95 -18.47
N ILE A 5 -1.22 2.79 -18.56
CA ILE A 5 -0.58 2.13 -17.41
C ILE A 5 0.91 1.98 -17.66
N TYR A 6 1.69 2.04 -16.59
CA TYR A 6 3.13 1.82 -16.65
C TYR A 6 3.65 1.20 -15.36
N ARG A 7 4.78 0.49 -15.45
CA ARG A 7 5.41 -0.17 -14.30
C ARG A 7 6.19 0.82 -13.44
N THR A 8 6.11 0.66 -12.13
CA THR A 8 6.90 1.38 -11.13
C THR A 8 7.61 0.41 -10.19
N ASP A 9 8.49 0.94 -9.35
CA ASP A 9 9.15 0.21 -8.26
C ASP A 9 8.15 -0.48 -7.31
N LYS A 10 6.97 0.11 -7.13
CA LYS A 10 5.94 -0.35 -6.20
C LYS A 10 4.78 -1.08 -6.86
N GLY A 11 4.73 -1.23 -8.19
CA GLY A 11 3.63 -1.92 -8.88
C GLY A 11 3.23 -1.25 -10.19
N ILE A 12 1.93 -1.00 -10.38
CA ILE A 12 1.39 -0.38 -11.61
C ILE A 12 0.81 1.02 -11.32
N SER A 13 1.29 1.99 -12.09
CA SER A 13 0.72 3.33 -12.19
C SER A 13 -0.35 3.42 -13.27
N ILE A 14 -1.37 4.22 -13.02
CA ILE A 14 -2.48 4.48 -13.95
C ILE A 14 -2.56 5.98 -14.16
N VAL A 15 -2.52 6.40 -15.41
CA VAL A 15 -2.77 7.76 -15.86
C VAL A 15 -4.14 7.76 -16.54
N ASN A 16 -4.97 8.72 -16.13
CA ASN A 16 -6.31 8.92 -16.68
C ASN A 16 -6.32 10.17 -17.57
N PRO A 17 -6.30 10.03 -18.90
CA PRO A 17 -6.41 11.17 -19.80
C PRO A 17 -7.74 11.91 -19.62
N THR A 18 -7.72 13.24 -19.61
CA THR A 18 -8.93 14.07 -19.61
C THR A 18 -9.66 14.07 -20.96
N GLY A 19 -8.97 13.71 -22.04
CA GLY A 19 -9.49 13.76 -23.41
C GLY A 19 -9.34 15.12 -24.10
N GLU A 20 -8.77 16.13 -23.41
CA GLU A 20 -8.51 17.46 -23.97
C GLU A 20 -7.25 17.52 -24.84
N PHE A 21 -6.34 16.55 -24.65
CA PHE A 21 -5.05 16.46 -25.34
C PHE A 21 -4.91 15.09 -26.02
N PRO A 22 -4.10 15.00 -27.10
CA PRO A 22 -3.69 13.72 -27.66
C PRO A 22 -3.06 12.81 -26.62
N ILE A 23 -3.24 11.50 -26.76
CA ILE A 23 -2.75 10.52 -25.78
C ILE A 23 -1.22 10.52 -25.72
N GLU A 24 -0.55 10.80 -26.83
CA GLU A 24 0.91 10.90 -26.95
C GLU A 24 1.48 12.02 -26.07
N ASP A 25 0.84 13.19 -26.06
CA ASP A 25 1.25 14.33 -25.23
C ASP A 25 1.10 14.02 -23.74
N VAL A 26 0.05 13.26 -23.38
CA VAL A 26 -0.16 12.78 -22.01
C VAL A 26 0.92 11.80 -21.61
N ILE A 27 1.27 10.85 -22.49
CA ILE A 27 2.36 9.90 -22.25
C ILE A 27 3.67 10.65 -22.00
N GLN A 28 4.03 11.61 -22.86
CA GLN A 28 5.29 12.34 -22.74
C GLN A 28 5.41 13.15 -21.43
N LYS A 29 4.29 13.63 -20.89
CA LYS A 29 4.27 14.39 -19.63
C LYS A 29 4.15 13.52 -18.38
N SER A 30 3.41 12.42 -18.44
CA SER A 30 3.04 11.62 -17.27
C SER A 30 3.84 10.33 -17.10
N VAL A 31 4.38 9.79 -18.18
CA VAL A 31 5.19 8.56 -18.15
C VAL A 31 6.66 8.96 -18.10
N PRO A 32 7.44 8.47 -17.11
CA PRO A 32 8.87 8.72 -17.07
C PRO A 32 9.57 8.20 -18.34
N LYS A 33 10.68 8.84 -18.72
CA LYS A 33 11.48 8.38 -19.87
C LYS A 33 11.96 6.94 -19.67
N ASP A 34 12.11 6.23 -20.77
CA ASP A 34 12.58 4.83 -20.80
C ASP A 34 11.74 3.85 -19.97
N THR A 35 10.47 4.18 -19.74
CA THR A 35 9.52 3.33 -19.01
C THR A 35 8.51 2.71 -19.97
N ASP A 36 8.38 1.39 -19.91
CA ASP A 36 7.35 0.66 -20.66
C ASP A 36 5.95 1.10 -20.19
N TYR A 37 5.09 1.38 -21.17
CA TYR A 37 3.70 1.74 -20.95
C TYR A 37 2.77 0.94 -21.88
N TRP A 38 1.51 0.83 -21.46
CA TRP A 38 0.45 0.17 -22.21
C TRP A 38 -0.81 1.02 -22.15
N ILE A 39 -1.57 1.04 -23.24
CA ILE A 39 -2.91 1.64 -23.30
C ILE A 39 -3.91 0.51 -23.11
N VAL A 40 -4.80 0.66 -22.12
CA VAL A 40 -5.78 -0.35 -21.71
C VAL A 40 -7.16 0.28 -21.56
N ASP A 41 -8.23 -0.50 -21.70
CA ASP A 41 -9.55 0.00 -21.34
C ASP A 41 -9.73 -0.01 -19.82
N GLU A 42 -10.50 0.94 -19.31
CA GLU A 42 -10.88 1.02 -17.90
C GLU A 42 -11.46 -0.29 -17.34
N LYS A 43 -12.16 -1.07 -18.16
CA LYS A 43 -12.73 -2.36 -17.76
C LYS A 43 -11.69 -3.43 -17.44
N ASP A 44 -10.47 -3.29 -17.97
CA ASP A 44 -9.37 -4.23 -17.74
C ASP A 44 -8.60 -3.94 -16.45
N ILE A 45 -8.89 -2.80 -15.81
CA ILE A 45 -8.30 -2.42 -14.53
C ILE A 45 -9.12 -2.99 -13.38
N PRO A 46 -8.50 -3.73 -12.42
CA PRO A 46 -9.21 -4.24 -11.26
C PRO A 46 -9.80 -3.10 -10.42
N LYS A 47 -11.10 -3.20 -10.08
CA LYS A 47 -11.78 -2.22 -9.22
C LYS A 47 -11.27 -2.25 -7.78
N ASP A 48 -10.95 -3.43 -7.27
CA ASP A 48 -10.40 -3.60 -5.92
C ASP A 48 -8.90 -3.29 -5.91
N ARG A 49 -8.55 -2.16 -5.28
CA ARG A 49 -7.18 -1.62 -5.20
C ARG A 49 -6.47 -1.99 -3.90
N SER A 50 -7.02 -2.90 -3.09
CA SER A 50 -6.46 -3.30 -1.78
C SER A 50 -5.03 -3.82 -1.86
N PHE A 51 -4.66 -4.43 -3.00
CA PHE A 51 -3.33 -4.99 -3.25
C PHE A 51 -2.67 -4.36 -4.48
N ARG A 52 -2.89 -3.07 -4.71
CA ARG A 52 -2.32 -2.35 -5.85
C ARG A 52 -0.80 -2.48 -5.95
N ASP A 53 -0.12 -2.56 -4.82
CA ASP A 53 1.35 -2.71 -4.80
C ASP A 53 1.82 -4.11 -5.23
N ALA A 54 0.91 -5.08 -5.27
CA ALA A 54 1.13 -6.43 -5.80
C ALA A 54 0.65 -6.58 -7.25
N TRP A 55 0.24 -5.50 -7.91
CA TRP A 55 -0.21 -5.57 -9.30
C TRP A 55 0.98 -5.72 -10.25
N GLU A 56 0.80 -6.61 -11.22
CA GLU A 56 1.74 -6.85 -12.32
C GLU A 56 1.01 -6.90 -13.66
N TRP A 57 1.69 -6.43 -14.70
CA TRP A 57 1.20 -6.52 -16.07
C TRP A 57 1.62 -7.85 -16.69
N ASP A 58 0.65 -8.67 -17.11
CA ASP A 58 0.88 -10.00 -17.70
C ASP A 58 0.96 -9.99 -19.24
N GLY A 59 0.87 -8.82 -19.87
CA GLY A 59 0.80 -8.66 -21.32
C GLY A 59 -0.61 -8.42 -21.87
N ALA A 60 -1.65 -8.69 -21.09
CA ALA A 60 -3.05 -8.49 -21.49
C ALA A 60 -3.90 -7.82 -20.40
N LYS A 61 -3.63 -8.10 -19.12
CA LYS A 61 -4.37 -7.59 -17.98
C LYS A 61 -3.48 -7.45 -16.74
N ILE A 62 -3.98 -6.68 -15.79
CA ILE A 62 -3.34 -6.58 -14.47
C ILE A 62 -3.69 -7.84 -13.66
N LYS A 63 -2.65 -8.52 -13.17
CA LYS A 63 -2.75 -9.64 -12.23
C LYS A 63 -2.19 -9.25 -10.87
N ILE A 64 -2.65 -9.95 -9.84
CA ILE A 64 -2.08 -9.83 -8.49
C ILE A 64 -0.99 -10.89 -8.35
N ASP A 65 0.23 -10.44 -8.05
CA ASP A 65 1.32 -11.29 -7.61
C ASP A 65 1.01 -11.77 -6.17
N ASN A 66 0.83 -13.08 -6.02
CA ASN A 66 0.50 -13.70 -4.74
C ASN A 66 1.64 -13.60 -3.72
N VAL A 67 2.90 -13.56 -4.16
CA VAL A 67 4.06 -13.40 -3.28
C VAL A 67 4.09 -11.99 -2.71
N LYS A 68 3.96 -10.96 -3.57
CA LYS A 68 3.87 -9.56 -3.11
C LYS A 68 2.64 -9.34 -2.23
N LYS A 69 1.50 -9.95 -2.58
CA LYS A 69 0.29 -9.92 -1.76
C LYS A 69 0.54 -10.46 -0.36
N GLN A 70 1.22 -11.60 -0.24
CA GLN A 70 1.52 -12.19 1.07
C GLN A 70 2.42 -11.25 1.89
N VAL A 71 3.47 -10.69 1.28
CA VAL A 71 4.35 -9.72 1.96
C VAL A 71 3.57 -8.49 2.47
N ILE A 72 2.58 -8.00 1.72
CA ILE A 72 1.72 -6.89 2.16
C ILE A 72 0.89 -7.30 3.38
N LEU A 73 0.31 -8.51 3.36
CA LEU A 73 -0.48 -9.03 4.48
C LEU A 73 0.37 -9.23 5.73
N ASP A 74 1.57 -9.78 5.59
CA ASP A 74 2.49 -10.02 6.71
C ASP A 74 2.91 -8.71 7.37
N LYS A 75 3.28 -7.70 6.56
CA LYS A 75 3.61 -6.35 7.05
C LYS A 75 2.43 -5.69 7.76
N LYS A 76 1.21 -5.91 7.25
CA LYS A 76 -0.01 -5.41 7.88
C LYS A 76 -0.23 -6.09 9.23
N ALA A 77 -0.14 -7.42 9.29
CA ALA A 77 -0.28 -8.18 10.52
C ALA A 77 0.76 -7.78 11.58
N GLU A 78 2.02 -7.56 11.18
CA GLU A 78 3.07 -7.08 12.07
C GLU A 78 2.74 -5.69 12.64
N LYS A 79 2.28 -4.77 11.78
CA LYS A 79 1.87 -3.42 12.22
C LYS A 79 0.68 -3.47 13.16
N ASP A 80 -0.32 -4.29 12.87
CA ASP A 80 -1.51 -4.45 13.69
C ASP A 80 -1.16 -5.08 15.05
N ALA A 81 -0.25 -6.06 15.09
CA ALA A 81 0.26 -6.63 16.34
C ALA A 81 0.99 -5.59 17.20
N LYS A 82 1.85 -4.75 16.59
CA LYS A 82 2.53 -3.65 17.30
C LYS A 82 1.55 -2.61 17.83
N LEU A 83 0.50 -2.29 17.06
CA LEU A 83 -0.53 -1.35 17.48
C LEU A 83 -1.33 -1.90 18.66
N ASN A 84 -1.75 -3.16 18.59
CA ASN A 84 -2.48 -3.82 19.67
C ASN A 84 -1.64 -3.88 20.95
N ALA A 85 -0.38 -4.28 20.86
CA ALA A 85 0.53 -4.30 22.03
C ALA A 85 0.69 -2.89 22.65
N LYS A 86 0.74 -1.84 21.82
CA LYS A 86 0.78 -0.46 22.30
C LYS A 86 -0.54 -0.06 22.99
N GLN A 87 -1.68 -0.48 22.45
CA GLN A 87 -2.99 -0.20 23.06
C GLN A 87 -3.15 -0.92 24.40
N GLU A 88 -2.79 -2.20 24.48
CA GLU A 88 -2.81 -2.98 25.74
C GLU A 88 -1.94 -2.33 26.83
N ALA A 89 -0.79 -1.77 26.46
CA ALA A 89 0.06 -1.03 27.38
C ALA A 89 -0.61 0.26 27.89
N ILE A 90 -1.33 0.99 27.02
CA ILE A 90 -2.08 2.19 27.38
C ILE A 90 -3.23 1.82 28.33
N ASP A 91 -4.03 0.82 27.97
CA ASP A 91 -5.17 0.37 28.80
C ASP A 91 -4.71 -0.08 30.19
N SER A 92 -3.53 -0.73 30.26
CA SER A 92 -2.92 -1.12 31.54
C SER A 92 -2.51 0.09 32.38
N ILE A 93 -2.01 1.17 31.77
CA ILE A 93 -1.68 2.42 32.47
C ILE A 93 -2.95 3.09 33.00
N ASP A 94 -3.99 3.18 32.18
CA ASP A 94 -5.25 3.84 32.54
C ASP A 94 -5.99 3.10 33.68
N SER A 95 -5.82 1.78 33.77
CA SER A 95 -6.39 0.96 34.85
C SER A 95 -5.56 0.92 36.14
N ALA A 96 -4.33 1.43 36.13
CA ALA A 96 -3.45 1.37 37.29
C ALA A 96 -3.96 2.27 38.41
N THR A 97 -4.06 1.72 39.62
CA THR A 97 -4.61 2.43 40.78
C THR A 97 -3.53 2.90 41.74
N THR A 98 -2.29 2.44 41.58
CA THR A 98 -1.17 2.76 42.46
C THR A 98 0.08 3.21 41.71
N ILE A 99 0.88 4.08 42.34
CA ILE A 99 2.16 4.57 41.80
C ILE A 99 3.16 3.43 41.53
N PRO A 100 3.31 2.41 42.41
CA PRO A 100 4.20 1.28 42.14
C PRO A 100 3.81 0.45 40.91
N GLU A 101 2.51 0.24 40.67
CA GLU A 101 2.01 -0.44 39.46
C GLU A 101 2.36 0.36 38.20
N LEU A 102 2.13 1.68 38.24
CA LEU A 102 2.47 2.59 37.14
C LEU A 102 3.98 2.51 36.80
N ILE A 103 4.84 2.52 37.82
CA ILE A 103 6.30 2.41 37.65
C ILE A 103 6.69 1.05 37.05
N ALA A 104 6.06 -0.04 37.47
CA ALA A 104 6.32 -1.38 36.93
C ALA A 104 5.91 -1.48 35.45
N ILE A 105 4.76 -0.93 35.08
CA ILE A 105 4.25 -0.89 33.70
C ILE A 105 5.20 -0.05 32.82
N VAL A 106 5.56 1.16 33.26
CA VAL A 106 6.47 2.05 32.50
C VAL A 106 7.84 1.41 32.27
N LYS A 107 8.42 0.74 33.28
CA LYS A 107 9.70 0.01 33.13
C LYS A 107 9.60 -1.11 32.09
N LYS A 108 8.50 -1.86 32.08
CA LYS A 108 8.25 -2.93 31.10
C LYS A 108 8.12 -2.36 29.68
N VAL A 109 7.40 -1.26 29.51
CA VAL A 109 7.25 -0.59 28.20
C VAL A 109 8.59 -0.06 27.69
N ILE A 110 9.38 0.61 28.52
CA ILE A 110 10.71 1.12 28.13
C ILE A 110 11.65 -0.01 27.70
N SER A 111 11.51 -1.22 28.25
CA SER A 111 12.37 -2.36 27.88
C SER A 111 12.05 -3.00 26.52
N VAL A 112 10.92 -2.64 25.90
CA VAL A 112 10.41 -3.23 24.65
C VAL A 112 10.55 -2.28 23.46
N ILE A 113 10.84 -0.99 23.71
CA ILE A 113 11.11 0.05 22.71
C ILE A 113 12.61 0.08 22.40
#